data_AF-W6Q1U2-F1
#
_entry.id   AF-W6Q1U2-F1
#
_cell.length_a   1.000
_cell.length_b   1.000
_cell.length_c   1.000
_cell.angle_alpha   90.00
_cell.angle_beta   90.00
_cell.angle_gamma   90.00
#
_symmetry.space_group_name_H-M   'P 1'
#
loop_
_entity.id
_entity.type
_entity.pdbx_description
1 polymer ?
#
loop_
_entity_poly.entity_id
_entity_poly.type
_entity_poly.pdbx_seq_one_letter_code
_entity_poly.pdbx_strand_id
1 'polypeptide(L)'
;MPNLEGSAEKTGSSVRIAWVGNRAHEAISLDKKPPTKPDEGLLAHMDSEDACIPFQRYGDLKQPCATFIYSLAPRLDPKEVIINMTCPGMVNTNMRDVLPLHMRLIVNLVMSFRAKPILHSASCIVHWWRAPSHMASS
;
A
#
# COMPACT_ATOMS: atom_id res chain seq x y z
N MET A 1 12.22 -3.47 17.84
CA MET A 1 13.07 -2.69 16.89
C MET A 1 13.87 -1.66 17.70
N PRO A 2 15.16 -1.90 17.97
CA PRO A 2 15.91 -1.19 19.02
C PRO A 2 15.92 0.34 18.84
N ASN A 3 15.99 0.81 17.60
CA ASN A 3 16.02 2.24 17.30
C ASN A 3 14.65 2.93 17.47
N LEU A 4 13.54 2.23 17.23
CA LEU A 4 12.20 2.81 17.38
C LEU A 4 11.77 2.80 18.85
N GLU A 5 12.05 1.70 19.54
CA GLU A 5 11.75 1.52 20.97
C GLU A 5 12.63 2.46 21.80
N GLY A 6 13.94 2.51 21.53
CA GLY A 6 14.85 3.46 22.18
C GLY A 6 14.56 4.93 21.86
N SER A 7 13.92 5.23 20.73
CA SER A 7 13.38 6.57 20.47
C SER A 7 12.15 6.86 21.32
N ALA A 8 11.21 5.91 21.43
CA ALA A 8 10.01 6.06 22.24
C ALA A 8 10.34 6.29 23.73
N GLU A 9 11.32 5.55 24.25
CA GLU A 9 11.84 5.72 25.61
C GLU A 9 12.42 7.13 25.82
N LYS A 10 13.23 7.62 24.88
CA LYS A 10 13.87 8.95 24.97
C LYS A 10 12.86 10.10 24.86
N THR A 11 11.82 9.95 24.04
CA THR A 11 10.81 11.00 23.83
C THR A 11 9.61 10.89 24.77
N GLY A 12 9.54 9.85 25.60
CA GLY A 12 8.41 9.58 26.50
C GLY A 12 7.08 9.41 25.76
N SER A 13 7.12 9.09 24.46
CA SER A 13 5.95 9.03 23.59
C SER A 13 6.17 8.03 22.46
N SER A 14 5.10 7.33 22.08
CA SER A 14 5.16 6.30 21.04
C SER A 14 5.63 6.87 19.70
N VAL A 15 6.53 6.15 19.04
CA VAL A 15 6.97 6.44 17.68
C VAL A 15 5.90 6.02 16.69
N ARG A 16 5.74 6.77 15.61
CA ARG A 16 4.66 6.57 14.62
C ARG A 16 5.23 6.32 13.24
N ILE A 17 4.79 5.25 12.62
CA ILE A 17 5.09 4.92 11.22
C ILE A 17 3.81 5.12 10.41
N ALA A 18 3.82 6.09 9.51
CA ALA A 18 2.78 6.25 8.50
C ALA A 18 3.22 5.56 7.21
N TRP A 19 2.56 4.47 6.83
CA TRP A 19 2.82 3.74 5.60
C TRP A 19 1.80 4.13 4.54
N VAL A 20 2.25 4.65 3.40
CA VAL A 20 1.37 4.94 2.27
C VAL A 20 1.16 3.65 1.48
N GLY A 21 0.03 3.01 1.72
CA GLY A 21 -0.40 1.78 1.08
C GLY A 21 -1.17 2.00 -0.22
N ASN A 22 -1.61 0.90 -0.82
CA ASN A 22 -2.49 0.92 -1.98
C ASN A 22 -3.49 -0.22 -1.92
N ARG A 23 -4.79 0.07 -1.99
CA ARG A 23 -5.88 -0.92 -1.94
C ARG A 23 -5.88 -1.91 -3.12
N ALA A 24 -5.11 -1.66 -4.18
CA ALA A 24 -4.91 -2.62 -5.26
C ALA A 24 -4.35 -3.98 -4.78
N HIS A 25 -3.76 -4.05 -3.57
CA HIS A 25 -3.36 -5.32 -2.95
C HIS A 25 -4.54 -6.26 -2.63
N GLU A 26 -5.79 -5.78 -2.65
CA GLU A 26 -7.00 -6.60 -2.48
C GLU A 26 -7.45 -7.26 -3.79
N ALA A 27 -6.90 -6.85 -4.94
CA ALA A 27 -7.31 -7.31 -6.26
C ALA A 27 -6.11 -7.87 -7.03
N ILE A 28 -5.65 -9.04 -6.62
CA ILE A 28 -4.41 -9.67 -7.11
C ILE A 28 -4.70 -10.83 -8.09
N SER A 29 -3.67 -11.24 -8.81
CA SER A 29 -3.74 -12.35 -9.77
C SER A 29 -3.86 -13.71 -9.10
N LEU A 30 -3.36 -13.87 -7.87
CA LEU A 30 -3.36 -15.14 -7.13
C LEU A 30 -4.76 -15.74 -6.94
N ASP A 31 -5.80 -14.93 -6.85
CA ASP A 31 -7.19 -15.40 -6.73
C ASP A 31 -7.65 -16.17 -7.99
N LYS A 32 -7.04 -15.85 -9.14
CA LYS A 32 -7.39 -16.40 -10.46
C LYS A 32 -6.36 -17.39 -10.96
N LYS A 33 -5.10 -17.17 -10.63
CA LYS A 33 -3.94 -17.98 -11.00
C LYS A 33 -3.08 -18.20 -9.75
N PRO A 34 -3.44 -19.16 -8.88
CA PRO A 34 -2.62 -19.53 -7.75
C PRO A 34 -1.41 -20.38 -8.20
N PRO A 35 -0.35 -20.48 -7.38
CA PRO A 35 0.74 -21.44 -7.60
C PRO A 35 0.17 -22.85 -7.74
N THR A 36 0.65 -23.58 -8.74
CA THR A 36 0.07 -24.89 -9.11
C THR A 36 0.94 -26.06 -8.67
N LYS A 37 2.23 -25.82 -8.39
CA LYS A 37 3.16 -26.88 -7.95
C LYS A 37 3.42 -26.76 -6.44
N PRO A 38 3.56 -27.89 -5.72
CA PRO A 38 3.75 -27.90 -4.27
C PRO A 38 4.98 -27.12 -3.78
N ASP A 39 6.05 -27.07 -4.59
CA ASP A 39 7.33 -26.45 -4.25
C ASP A 39 7.58 -25.15 -5.04
N GLU A 40 6.54 -24.58 -5.65
CA GLU A 40 6.64 -23.31 -6.36
C GLU A 40 6.65 -22.14 -5.38
N GLY A 41 7.77 -21.41 -5.34
CA GLY A 41 7.86 -20.21 -4.53
C GLY A 41 6.87 -19.14 -4.99
N LEU A 42 6.12 -18.54 -4.06
CA LEU A 42 5.09 -17.54 -4.37
C LEU A 42 5.61 -16.37 -5.23
N LEU A 43 6.79 -15.84 -4.90
CA LEU A 43 7.39 -14.74 -5.65
C LEU A 43 7.82 -15.18 -7.06
N ALA A 44 8.37 -16.38 -7.18
CA ALA A 44 8.74 -16.95 -8.47
C ALA A 44 7.50 -17.18 -9.35
N HIS A 45 6.37 -17.58 -8.75
CA HIS A 45 5.09 -17.68 -9.44
C HIS A 45 4.64 -16.30 -9.95
N MET A 46 4.64 -15.28 -9.10
CA MET A 46 4.21 -13.91 -9.46
C MET A 46 5.11 -13.23 -10.50
N ASP A 47 6.38 -13.64 -10.60
CA ASP A 47 7.32 -13.17 -11.61
C ASP A 47 7.16 -13.89 -12.97
N SER A 48 6.48 -15.03 -13.00
CA SER A 48 6.27 -15.80 -14.22
C SER A 48 5.35 -15.07 -15.21
N GLU A 49 5.65 -15.19 -16.50
CA GLU A 49 4.79 -14.63 -17.56
C GLU A 49 3.43 -15.32 -17.60
N ASP A 50 3.37 -16.61 -17.25
CA ASP A 50 2.14 -17.41 -17.24
C ASP A 50 1.16 -16.97 -16.14
N ALA A 51 1.66 -16.50 -14.99
CA ALA A 51 0.85 -15.92 -13.92
C ALA A 51 0.39 -14.49 -14.23
N CYS A 52 0.94 -13.85 -15.27
CA CYS A 52 0.62 -12.48 -15.62
C CYS A 52 -0.86 -12.35 -16.02
N ILE A 53 -1.56 -11.43 -15.36
CA ILE A 53 -2.89 -10.95 -15.77
C ILE A 53 -2.79 -9.44 -16.04
N PRO A 54 -3.13 -8.98 -17.26
CA PRO A 54 -3.13 -7.56 -17.60
C PRO A 54 -3.91 -6.73 -16.57
N PHE A 55 -3.37 -5.55 -16.23
CA PHE A 55 -3.92 -4.62 -15.22
C PHE A 55 -3.93 -5.11 -13.76
N GLN A 56 -3.59 -6.37 -13.46
CA GLN A 56 -3.47 -6.86 -12.07
C GLN A 56 -2.04 -6.82 -11.54
N ARG A 57 -1.01 -6.76 -12.41
CA ARG A 57 0.40 -6.69 -11.99
C ARG A 57 0.70 -5.57 -10.98
N TYR A 58 0.02 -4.44 -11.14
CA TYR A 58 0.21 -3.33 -10.21
C TYR A 58 -0.34 -3.66 -8.81
N GLY A 59 -1.44 -4.41 -8.71
CA GLY A 59 -1.95 -4.95 -7.45
C GLY A 59 -1.03 -6.01 -6.87
N ASP A 60 -0.51 -6.91 -7.72
CA ASP A 60 0.44 -7.96 -7.35
C ASP A 60 1.70 -7.38 -6.70
N LEU A 61 2.23 -6.28 -7.23
CA LEU A 61 3.38 -5.58 -6.64
C LEU A 61 3.08 -4.92 -5.29
N LYS A 62 1.81 -4.59 -5.01
CA LYS A 62 1.41 -3.96 -3.75
C LYS A 62 1.11 -4.97 -2.65
N GLN A 63 0.89 -6.23 -3.01
CA GLN A 63 0.61 -7.30 -2.06
C GLN A 63 1.80 -7.56 -1.11
N PRO A 64 3.06 -7.71 -1.57
CA PRO A 64 4.20 -7.88 -0.66
C PRO A 64 4.39 -6.72 0.30
N CYS A 65 4.11 -5.48 -0.14
CA CYS A 65 4.15 -4.31 0.72
C CYS A 65 3.11 -4.38 1.86
N ALA A 66 1.89 -4.81 1.55
CA ALA A 66 0.85 -4.99 2.56
C ALA A 66 1.23 -6.14 3.51
N THR A 67 1.65 -7.29 2.97
CA THR A 67 2.08 -8.45 3.76
C THR A 67 3.24 -8.11 4.69
N PHE A 68 4.22 -7.30 4.23
CA PHE A 68 5.31 -6.84 5.07
C PHE A 68 4.78 -6.10 6.31
N ILE A 69 3.88 -5.14 6.12
CA ILE A 69 3.29 -4.36 7.22
C ILE A 69 2.48 -5.25 8.17
N TYR A 70 1.65 -6.15 7.63
CA TYR A 70 0.88 -7.11 8.44
C TYR A 70 1.77 -8.13 9.17
N SER A 71 2.93 -8.48 8.62
CA SER A 71 3.89 -9.36 9.29
C SER A 71 4.70 -8.66 10.38
N LEU A 72 4.87 -7.33 10.24
CA LEU A 72 5.62 -6.49 11.16
C LEU A 72 4.76 -6.06 12.35
N ALA A 73 3.49 -5.70 12.13
CA ALA A 73 2.60 -5.16 13.17
C ALA A 73 2.50 -6.03 14.44
N PRO A 74 2.40 -7.38 14.38
CA PRO A 74 2.36 -8.22 15.57
C PRO A 74 3.68 -8.28 16.36
N ARG A 75 4.80 -7.83 15.77
CA ARG A 75 6.15 -7.86 16.37
C ARG A 75 6.51 -6.57 17.09
N LEU A 76 5.60 -5.61 17.14
CA LEU A 76 5.81 -4.30 17.73
C LEU A 76 4.90 -4.13 18.94
N ASP A 77 5.41 -3.50 20.00
CA ASP A 77 4.56 -3.08 21.11
C ASP A 77 3.74 -1.85 20.66
N PRO A 78 2.40 -1.92 20.60
CA PRO A 78 1.55 -0.79 20.20
C PRO A 78 1.64 0.41 21.15
N LYS A 79 2.20 0.24 22.36
CA LYS A 79 2.50 1.34 23.29
C LYS A 79 3.75 2.11 22.91
N GLU A 80 4.69 1.48 22.22
CA GLU A 80 5.97 2.08 21.84
C GLU A 80 5.98 2.49 20.37
N VAL A 81 5.34 1.69 19.49
CA VAL A 81 5.33 1.92 18.05
C VAL A 81 3.92 1.74 17.48
N ILE A 82 3.39 2.79 16.85
CA ILE A 82 2.11 2.79 16.16
C ILE A 82 2.35 2.76 14.65
N ILE A 83 1.81 1.75 13.96
CA ILE A 83 1.81 1.69 12.49
C ILE A 83 0.43 2.01 11.95
N ASN A 84 0.32 3.03 11.10
CA ASN A 84 -0.88 3.37 10.36
C ASN A 84 -0.62 3.19 8.87
N MET A 85 -1.34 2.26 8.23
CA MET A 85 -1.34 2.10 6.77
C MET A 85 -2.52 2.88 6.18
N THR A 86 -2.23 3.83 5.29
CA THR A 86 -3.27 4.65 4.65
C THR A 86 -3.18 4.54 3.13
N CYS A 87 -4.33 4.40 2.47
CA CYS A 87 -4.42 4.39 1.02
C CYS A 87 -5.15 5.67 0.56
N PRO A 88 -4.45 6.63 -0.08
CA PRO A 88 -5.07 7.90 -0.51
C PRO A 88 -6.08 7.72 -1.66
N GLY A 89 -6.11 6.54 -2.29
CA GLY A 89 -6.93 6.27 -3.45
C GLY A 89 -6.34 6.89 -4.71
N MET A 90 -7.20 7.24 -5.68
CA MET A 90 -6.78 7.81 -6.94
C MET A 90 -6.42 9.29 -6.76
N VAL A 91 -5.18 9.66 -7.03
CA VAL A 91 -4.66 11.03 -6.86
C VAL A 91 -4.31 11.62 -8.22
N ASN A 92 -4.72 12.86 -8.46
CA ASN A 92 -4.38 13.58 -9.67
C ASN A 92 -2.89 13.95 -9.64
N THR A 93 -2.09 13.18 -10.39
CA THR A 93 -0.63 13.31 -10.49
C THR A 93 -0.20 13.19 -11.95
N ASN A 94 1.05 13.54 -12.24
CA ASN A 94 1.62 13.47 -13.58
C ASN A 94 2.06 12.04 -13.97
N MET A 95 1.75 11.00 -13.16
CA MET A 95 2.10 9.61 -13.48
C MET A 95 1.47 9.07 -14.78
N ARG A 96 0.43 9.73 -15.28
CA ARG A 96 -0.23 9.39 -16.56
C ARG A 96 0.48 9.94 -17.79
N ASP A 97 1.43 10.85 -17.62
CA ASP A 97 2.10 11.52 -18.74
C ASP A 97 3.08 10.61 -19.48
N VAL A 98 3.45 9.49 -18.85
CA VAL A 98 4.28 8.43 -19.45
C VAL A 98 3.45 7.36 -20.20
N LEU A 99 2.12 7.45 -20.17
CA LEU A 99 1.26 6.48 -20.86
C LEU A 99 1.16 6.78 -22.37
N PRO A 100 1.04 5.75 -23.22
CA PRO A 100 0.68 5.92 -24.62
C PRO A 100 -0.63 6.73 -24.77
N LEU A 101 -0.73 7.52 -25.85
CA LEU A 101 -1.80 8.51 -26.02
C LEU A 101 -3.21 7.93 -25.83
N HIS A 102 -3.49 6.74 -26.37
CA HIS A 102 -4.79 6.08 -26.26
C HIS A 102 -5.14 5.73 -24.80
N MET A 103 -4.18 5.18 -24.03
CA MET A 103 -4.39 4.90 -22.61
C MET A 103 -4.50 6.18 -21.79
N ARG A 104 -3.72 7.21 -22.13
CA ARG A 104 -3.77 8.50 -21.46
C ARG A 104 -5.17 9.12 -21.55
N LEU A 105 -5.83 9.05 -22.71
CA LEU A 105 -7.20 9.54 -22.88
C LEU A 105 -8.19 8.80 -21.97
N ILE A 106 -8.13 7.46 -21.93
CA ILE A 106 -9.02 6.64 -21.09
C ILE A 106 -8.77 6.93 -19.60
N VAL A 107 -7.51 6.94 -19.17
CA VAL A 107 -7.13 7.20 -17.78
C VAL A 107 -7.53 8.62 -17.37
N ASN A 108 -7.38 9.61 -18.25
CA ASN A 108 -7.82 10.98 -17.99
C ASN A 108 -9.33 11.06 -17.74
N LEU A 109 -10.12 10.34 -18.55
CA LEU A 109 -11.57 10.28 -18.37
C LEU A 109 -11.95 9.60 -17.05
N VAL A 110 -11.33 8.48 -16.69
CA VAL A 110 -11.59 7.83 -15.40
C VAL A 110 -11.19 8.73 -14.23
N MET A 111 -10.03 9.39 -14.34
CA MET A 111 -9.53 10.29 -13.31
C MET A 111 -10.39 11.53 -13.14
N SER A 112 -11.01 12.09 -14.19
CA SER A 112 -11.88 13.26 -14.02
C SER A 112 -13.07 12.99 -13.11
N PHE A 113 -13.51 11.73 -12.99
CA PHE A 113 -14.60 11.35 -12.10
C PHE A 113 -14.14 10.90 -10.71
N ARG A 114 -12.93 10.33 -10.58
CA ARG A 114 -12.50 9.62 -9.36
C ARG A 114 -11.29 10.23 -8.67
N ALA A 115 -10.48 11.01 -9.36
CA ALA A 115 -9.21 11.48 -8.83
C ALA A 115 -9.39 12.65 -7.87
N LYS A 116 -8.76 12.53 -6.70
CA LYS A 116 -8.69 13.58 -5.70
C LYS A 116 -7.48 14.49 -5.96
N PRO A 117 -7.55 15.77 -5.55
CA PRO A 117 -6.39 16.65 -5.60
C PRO A 117 -5.27 16.17 -4.66
N ILE A 118 -4.03 16.50 -5.00
CA ILE A 118 -2.84 16.10 -4.22
C ILE A 118 -2.90 16.58 -2.77
N LEU A 119 -3.41 17.79 -2.55
CA LEU A 119 -3.53 18.39 -1.21
C LEU A 119 -4.47 17.59 -0.31
N HIS A 120 -5.57 17.07 -0.85
CA HIS A 120 -6.49 16.23 -0.08
C HIS A 120 -5.80 14.93 0.35
N SER A 121 -5.03 14.33 -0.56
CA SER A 121 -4.29 13.09 -0.28
C SER A 121 -3.20 13.31 0.78
N ALA A 122 -2.46 14.43 0.68
CA ALA A 122 -1.48 14.82 1.69
C ALA A 122 -2.13 15.06 3.07
N SER A 123 -3.27 15.76 3.09
CA SER A 123 -4.03 16.01 4.33
C SER A 123 -4.48 14.70 4.98
N CYS A 124 -4.96 13.73 4.21
CA CYS A 124 -5.29 12.40 4.74
C CYS A 124 -4.08 11.73 5.40
N ILE A 125 -2.90 11.77 4.78
CA ILE A 125 -1.68 11.17 5.33
C ILE A 125 -1.30 11.84 6.66
N VAL A 126 -1.32 13.18 6.72
CA VAL A 126 -1.02 13.93 7.96
C VAL A 126 -2.04 13.63 9.05
N HIS A 127 -3.33 13.55 8.69
CA HIS A 127 -4.39 13.19 9.62
C HIS A 127 -4.14 11.80 10.23
N TRP A 128 -3.87 10.79 9.39
CA TRP A 128 -3.58 9.43 9.85
C TRP A 128 -2.26 9.32 10.63
N TRP A 129 -1.27 10.15 10.32
CA TRP A 129 -0.05 10.23 11.12
C TRP A 129 -0.34 10.73 12.55
N ARG A 130 -1.26 11.69 12.69
CA ARG A 130 -1.68 12.24 14.00
C ARG A 130 -2.73 11.39 14.71
N ALA A 131 -3.45 10.53 13.99
CA ALA A 131 -4.56 9.75 14.54
C ALA A 131 -4.08 8.74 15.60
N PRO A 132 -4.79 8.60 16.73
CA PRO A 132 -4.47 7.60 17.73
C PRO A 132 -4.75 6.17 17.24
N SER A 133 -4.14 5.17 17.87
CA SER A 133 -4.14 3.76 17.44
C SER A 133 -5.52 3.10 17.37
N HIS A 134 -6.53 3.66 18.02
CA HIS A 134 -7.90 3.10 18.07
C HIS A 134 -8.77 3.41 16.84
N MET A 135 -8.28 4.20 15.87
CA MET A 135 -9.04 4.57 14.66
C MET A 135 -8.61 3.81 13.38
N ALA A 136 -7.57 2.95 13.45
CA ALA A 136 -6.90 2.41 12.26
C ALA A 136 -7.61 1.22 11.56
N SER A 137 -8.82 0.83 11.96
CA SER A 137 -9.56 -0.28 11.36
C SER A 137 -10.81 0.22 10.61
N SER A 138 -10.66 0.62 9.34
CA SER A 138 -11.77 0.70 8.37
C SER A 138 -11.29 0.71 6.92
#